data_AF-A0A916H3V0-F1
#
_entry.id   AF-A0A916H3V0-F1
#
_cell.length_a   1.000
_cell.length_b   1.000
_cell.length_c   1.000
_cell.angle_alpha   90.00
_cell.angle_beta   90.00
_cell.angle_gamma   90.00
#
_symmetry.space_group_name_H-M   'P 1'
#
loop_
_entity.id
_entity.type
_entity.pdbx_description
1 polymer ?
#
loop_
_entity_poly.entity_id
_entity_poly.type
_entity_poly.pdbx_seq_one_letter_code
_entity_poly.pdbx_strand_id
1 'polypeptide(L)'
;MLRVYEKGMQLGAKWHPWVRWEVELHNVDRFIPWEVLLEPGKYVAGSYPKALNWVQDEMLRIRTIQKTVEIGYDYLTHYASVAYGKLISVMLEVEGTPEKVLAKLVRDGIPKRMDVLCIPDKAGA
;
A
#
# COMPACT_ATOMS: atom_id res chain seq x y z
N MET A 1 -3.60 12.98 6.62
CA MET A 1 -4.89 13.08 7.34
C MET A 1 -5.36 14.53 7.31
N LEU A 2 -6.66 14.80 7.14
CA LEU A 2 -7.22 16.15 7.26
C LEU A 2 -7.96 16.28 8.60
N ARG A 3 -7.66 17.33 9.36
CA ARG A 3 -8.37 17.72 10.58
C ARG A 3 -9.01 19.09 10.38
N VAL A 4 -10.28 19.20 10.75
CA VAL A 4 -11.05 20.45 10.69
C VAL A 4 -11.74 20.65 12.02
N TYR A 5 -11.49 21.77 12.68
CA TYR A 5 -12.02 22.01 14.02
C TYR A 5 -12.12 23.50 14.38
N GLU A 6 -13.02 23.83 15.30
CA GLU A 6 -13.25 25.19 15.82
C GLU A 6 -12.11 25.60 16.77
N LYS A 7 -11.04 26.15 16.19
CA LYS A 7 -9.84 26.54 16.93
C LYS A 7 -10.12 27.59 18.01
N GLY A 8 -10.99 28.54 17.72
CA GLY A 8 -11.35 29.58 18.70
C GLY A 8 -11.98 28.97 19.96
N MET A 9 -12.89 28.02 19.79
CA MET A 9 -13.50 27.30 20.91
C MET A 9 -12.52 26.37 21.62
N GLN A 10 -11.62 25.72 20.88
CA GLN A 10 -10.53 24.93 21.46
C GLN A 10 -9.62 25.78 22.37
N LEU A 11 -9.43 27.07 22.07
CA LEU A 11 -8.64 28.01 22.87
C LEU A 11 -9.44 28.67 24.00
N GLY A 12 -10.69 28.28 24.22
CA GLY A 12 -11.55 28.78 25.30
C GLY A 12 -12.45 29.96 24.92
N ALA A 13 -12.38 30.47 23.68
CA ALA A 13 -13.27 31.52 23.20
C ALA A 13 -14.59 30.91 22.69
N LYS A 14 -15.64 30.96 23.53
CA LYS A 14 -16.97 30.44 23.18
C LYS A 14 -17.51 31.16 21.93
N TRP A 15 -18.06 30.38 20.99
CA TRP A 15 -18.70 30.87 19.76
C TRP A 15 -17.78 31.66 18.82
N HIS A 16 -16.47 31.50 18.94
CA HIS A 16 -15.52 32.20 18.08
C HIS A 16 -15.49 31.56 16.68
N PRO A 17 -15.62 32.33 15.58
CA PRO A 17 -15.80 31.81 14.22
C PRO A 17 -14.53 31.20 13.61
N TRP A 18 -13.46 31.02 14.39
CA TRP A 18 -12.18 30.59 13.85
C TRP A 18 -12.15 29.08 13.73
N VAL A 19 -12.23 28.60 12.49
CA VAL A 19 -12.02 27.20 12.13
C VAL A 19 -10.61 27.03 11.57
N ARG A 20 -9.92 25.97 12.02
CA ARG A 20 -8.60 25.61 11.49
C ARG A 20 -8.68 24.30 10.72
N TRP A 21 -8.04 24.31 9.55
CA TRP A 21 -7.87 23.17 8.68
C TRP A 21 -6.39 22.77 8.70
N GLU A 22 -6.10 21.52 9.06
CA GLU A 22 -4.73 21.00 9.15
C GLU A 22 -4.59 19.72 8.32
N VAL A 23 -3.59 19.69 7.45
CA VAL A 23 -3.21 18.49 6.69
C VAL A 23 -1.93 17.92 7.29
N GLU A 24 -2.01 16.67 7.73
CA GLU A 24 -0.85 15.89 8.18
C GLU A 24 -0.37 14.97 7.07
N LEU A 25 0.90 15.09 6.70
CA LEU A 25 1.57 14.30 5.68
C LEU A 25 2.56 13.33 6.33
N HIS A 26 2.37 12.04 6.12
CA HIS A 26 3.34 11.02 6.54
C HIS A 26 4.20 10.57 5.36
N ASN A 27 5.43 10.18 5.65
CA ASN A 27 6.34 9.54 4.69
C ASN A 27 6.02 8.05 4.53
N VAL A 28 4.75 7.75 4.20
CA VAL A 28 4.29 6.39 3.90
C VAL A 28 3.98 6.33 2.41
N ASP A 29 4.72 5.45 1.72
CA ASP A 29 4.59 5.21 0.29
C ASP A 29 4.68 6.50 -0.55
N ARG A 30 5.42 7.52 -0.11
CA ARG A 30 5.55 8.78 -0.87
C ARG A 30 6.79 9.54 -0.43
N PHE A 31 7.44 10.23 -1.35
CA PHE A 31 8.47 11.22 -1.00
C PHE A 31 7.80 12.58 -0.77
N ILE A 32 8.01 13.19 0.40
CA ILE A 32 7.51 14.54 0.68
C ILE A 32 8.57 15.55 0.18
N PRO A 33 8.25 16.37 -0.84
CA PRO A 33 9.18 17.36 -1.37
C PRO A 33 9.45 18.48 -0.36
N TRP A 34 10.66 19.03 -0.38
CA TRP A 34 11.07 20.11 0.54
C TRP A 34 10.26 21.39 0.34
N GLU A 35 9.84 21.62 -0.90
CA GLU A 35 9.02 22.74 -1.35
C GLU A 35 7.69 22.85 -0.58
N VAL A 36 7.24 21.79 0.11
CA VAL A 36 6.08 21.83 1.03
C VAL A 36 6.25 22.87 2.12
N LEU A 37 7.48 23.15 2.56
CA LEU A 37 7.74 24.16 3.59
C LEU A 37 7.75 25.59 3.02
N LEU A 38 8.05 25.74 1.73
CA LEU A 38 8.10 27.03 1.05
C LEU A 38 6.73 27.44 0.53
N GLU A 39 5.96 26.49 -0.01
CA GLU A 39 4.66 26.72 -0.64
C GLU A 39 3.55 25.81 -0.06
N PRO A 40 3.30 25.84 1.27
CA PRO A 40 2.41 24.87 1.93
C PRO A 40 0.98 24.91 1.39
N GLY A 41 0.49 26.06 0.93
CA GLY A 41 -0.86 26.22 0.35
C GLY A 41 -1.10 25.28 -0.83
N LYS A 42 -0.11 25.13 -1.73
CA LYS A 42 -0.20 24.24 -2.91
C LYS A 42 -0.42 22.79 -2.50
N TYR A 43 0.27 22.34 -1.46
CA TYR A 43 0.22 20.95 -0.99
C TYR A 43 -0.96 20.66 -0.08
N VAL A 44 -1.41 21.64 0.72
CA VAL A 44 -2.65 21.54 1.49
C VAL A 44 -3.83 21.39 0.54
N ALA A 45 -3.97 22.29 -0.43
CA ALA A 45 -5.02 22.21 -1.44
C ALA A 45 -4.92 20.92 -2.27
N GLY A 46 -3.72 20.56 -2.72
CA GLY A 46 -3.45 19.34 -3.48
C GLY A 46 -3.68 18.02 -2.74
N SER A 47 -3.73 18.03 -1.40
CA SER A 47 -4.02 16.83 -0.60
C SER A 47 -5.49 16.41 -0.67
N TYR A 48 -6.41 17.38 -0.74
CA TYR A 48 -7.85 17.15 -0.90
C TYR A 48 -8.47 18.16 -1.89
N PRO A 49 -8.17 18.05 -3.21
CA PRO A 49 -8.50 19.09 -4.19
C PRO A 49 -9.97 19.47 -4.24
N LYS A 50 -10.89 18.52 -4.05
CA LYS A 50 -12.34 18.78 -4.08
C LYS A 50 -12.84 19.56 -2.86
N ALA A 51 -12.17 19.44 -1.72
CA ALA A 51 -12.60 20.06 -0.46
C ALA A 51 -11.82 21.35 -0.14
N LEU A 52 -10.64 21.51 -0.74
CA LEU A 52 -9.69 22.58 -0.42
C LEU A 52 -9.31 23.44 -1.64
N ASN A 53 -10.04 23.33 -2.75
CA ASN A 53 -9.78 24.15 -3.94
C ASN A 53 -9.92 25.66 -3.69
N TRP A 54 -10.71 26.07 -2.70
CA TRP A 54 -10.90 27.47 -2.32
C TRP A 54 -9.69 28.07 -1.59
N VAL A 55 -8.76 27.24 -1.10
CA VAL A 55 -7.56 27.71 -0.39
C VAL A 55 -6.59 28.39 -1.35
N GLN A 56 -6.46 27.85 -2.57
CA GLN A 56 -5.60 28.35 -3.63
C GLN A 56 -5.92 27.68 -4.97
N ASP A 57 -5.76 28.42 -6.07
CA ASP A 57 -5.93 27.92 -7.44
C ASP A 57 -4.89 26.85 -7.85
N GLU A 58 -3.60 27.08 -7.59
CA GLU A 58 -2.54 26.12 -7.88
C GLU A 58 -2.46 25.00 -6.82
N MET A 59 -2.55 23.74 -7.26
CA MET A 59 -2.59 22.56 -6.39
C MET A 59 -1.54 21.53 -6.78
N LEU A 60 -0.69 21.14 -5.83
CA LEU A 60 0.35 20.14 -6.03
C LEU A 60 0.07 18.88 -5.20
N ARG A 61 -0.11 17.76 -5.88
CA ARG A 61 -0.40 16.47 -5.25
C ARG A 61 0.86 15.62 -5.12
N ILE A 62 1.19 15.22 -3.89
CA ILE A 62 2.26 14.26 -3.62
C ILE A 62 1.81 12.88 -4.10
N ARG A 63 2.57 12.28 -5.03
CA ARG A 63 2.26 10.96 -5.58
C ARG A 63 2.62 9.87 -4.56
N THR A 64 1.74 8.89 -4.45
CA THR A 64 2.02 7.66 -3.70
C THR A 64 2.77 6.69 -4.62
N ILE A 65 3.97 6.32 -4.22
CA ILE A 65 4.77 5.25 -4.84
C ILE A 65 4.14 3.93 -4.44
N GLN A 66 3.51 3.25 -5.39
CA GLN A 66 3.20 1.84 -5.21
C GLN A 66 4.49 1.06 -5.44
N LYS A 67 5.10 0.55 -4.37
CA LYS A 67 6.16 -0.45 -4.53
C LYS A 67 5.51 -1.74 -5.04
N THR A 68 5.53 -1.94 -6.35
CA THR A 68 5.42 -3.29 -6.92
C THR A 68 6.73 -3.99 -6.58
N VAL A 69 6.83 -4.55 -5.38
CA VAL A 69 7.96 -5.40 -5.03
C VAL A 69 7.83 -6.63 -5.92
N GLU A 70 8.79 -6.77 -6.82
CA GLU A 70 9.09 -8.02 -7.53
C GLU A 70 9.37 -9.08 -6.47
N ILE A 71 8.55 -10.14 -6.47
CA ILE A 71 8.64 -11.17 -5.46
C ILE A 71 9.45 -12.33 -6.01
N GLY A 72 10.55 -12.67 -5.35
CA GLY A 72 11.37 -13.82 -5.72
C GLY A 72 10.71 -15.17 -5.38
N TYR A 73 11.25 -16.24 -5.96
CA TYR A 73 10.80 -17.62 -5.75
C TYR A 73 10.79 -18.02 -4.25
N ASP A 74 11.86 -17.71 -3.52
CA ASP A 74 11.99 -18.08 -2.10
C ASP A 74 10.93 -17.41 -1.22
N TYR A 75 10.61 -16.15 -1.52
CA TYR A 75 9.59 -15.41 -0.79
C TYR A 75 8.20 -16.02 -1.02
N LEU A 76 7.83 -16.32 -2.27
CA LEU A 76 6.55 -16.97 -2.55
C LEU A 76 6.47 -18.38 -1.95
N THR A 77 7.57 -19.14 -2.00
CA THR A 77 7.65 -20.48 -1.40
C THR A 77 7.47 -20.43 0.12
N HIS A 78 8.11 -19.47 0.79
CA HIS A 78 7.95 -19.25 2.22
C HIS A 78 6.49 -18.96 2.58
N TYR A 79 5.85 -18.00 1.91
CA TYR A 79 4.46 -17.64 2.19
C TYR A 79 3.47 -18.75 1.80
N ALA A 80 3.75 -19.53 0.74
CA ALA A 80 2.95 -20.70 0.39
C ALA A 80 2.97 -21.74 1.52
N SER A 81 4.15 -21.99 2.10
CA SER A 81 4.32 -22.89 3.26
C SER A 81 3.57 -22.37 4.50
N VAL A 82 3.70 -21.08 4.81
CA VAL A 82 3.01 -20.48 5.97
C VAL A 82 1.49 -20.51 5.81
N ALA A 83 0.97 -20.16 4.64
CA ALA A 83 -0.46 -20.06 4.40
C ALA A 83 -1.15 -21.43 4.27
N TYR A 84 -0.51 -22.37 3.56
CA TYR A 84 -1.15 -23.62 3.15
C TYR A 84 -0.45 -24.89 3.66
N GLY A 85 0.70 -24.80 4.33
CA GLY A 85 1.46 -25.98 4.77
C GLY A 85 0.64 -26.94 5.66
N LYS A 86 -0.16 -26.41 6.59
CA LYS A 86 -1.06 -27.21 7.42
C LYS A 86 -2.13 -27.94 6.59
N LEU A 87 -2.70 -27.24 5.60
CA LEU A 87 -3.68 -27.84 4.69
C LEU A 87 -3.05 -28.94 3.84
N ILE A 88 -1.86 -28.70 3.29
CA ILE A 88 -1.12 -29.70 2.49
C ILE A 88 -0.84 -30.95 3.32
N SER A 89 -0.47 -30.81 4.60
CA SER A 89 -0.29 -31.94 5.52
C SER A 89 -1.56 -32.79 5.63
N VAL A 90 -2.72 -32.18 5.83
CA VAL A 90 -4.02 -32.89 5.90
C VAL A 90 -4.36 -33.53 4.55
N MET A 91 -4.11 -32.84 3.44
CA MET A 91 -4.34 -33.39 2.11
C MET A 91 -3.47 -34.62 1.84
N LEU A 92 -2.23 -34.67 2.34
CA LEU A 92 -1.37 -35.84 2.22
C LEU A 92 -1.94 -37.04 2.99
N GLU A 93 -2.48 -36.82 4.19
CA GLU A 93 -3.15 -37.87 4.96
C GLU A 93 -4.40 -38.40 4.25
N VAL A 94 -5.18 -37.53 3.61
CA VAL A 94 -6.43 -37.89 2.92
C VAL A 94 -6.20 -38.56 1.57
N GLU A 95 -5.31 -38.00 0.74
CA GLU A 95 -5.09 -38.49 -0.63
C GLU A 95 -4.08 -39.65 -0.69
N GLY A 96 -3.22 -39.76 0.33
CA GLY A 96 -2.22 -40.81 0.49
C GLY A 96 -0.96 -40.64 -0.37
N THR A 97 -0.99 -39.81 -1.42
CA THR A 97 0.20 -39.54 -2.24
C THR A 97 0.33 -38.06 -2.62
N PRO A 98 1.56 -37.52 -2.72
CA PRO A 98 1.80 -36.14 -3.15
C PRO A 98 1.26 -35.82 -4.54
N GLU A 99 1.26 -36.78 -5.46
CA GLU A 99 0.83 -36.57 -6.86
C GLU A 99 -0.65 -36.22 -6.94
N LYS A 100 -1.49 -36.87 -6.13
CA LYS A 100 -2.92 -36.57 -6.04
C LYS A 100 -3.18 -35.20 -5.43
N VAL A 101 -2.37 -34.80 -4.44
CA VAL A 101 -2.43 -33.46 -3.85
C VAL A 101 -2.06 -32.40 -4.89
N LEU A 102 -0.97 -32.61 -5.63
CA LEU A 102 -0.54 -31.71 -6.71
C LEU A 102 -1.58 -31.62 -7.83
N ALA A 103 -2.20 -32.74 -8.22
CA ALA A 103 -3.26 -32.74 -9.23
C ALA A 103 -4.47 -31.86 -8.85
N LYS A 104 -4.70 -31.64 -7.55
CA LYS A 104 -5.76 -30.74 -7.04
C LYS A 104 -5.33 -29.28 -6.90
N LEU A 105 -4.05 -29.03 -6.61
CA LEU A 105 -3.54 -27.69 -6.26
C LEU A 105 -2.88 -26.95 -7.42
N VAL A 106 -2.24 -27.65 -8.35
CA VAL A 106 -1.52 -27.03 -9.46
C VAL A 106 -2.51 -26.31 -10.38
N ARG A 107 -2.16 -25.08 -10.76
CA ARG A 107 -2.90 -24.24 -11.71
C ARG A 107 -1.93 -23.76 -12.78
N ASP A 108 -2.43 -23.62 -14.00
CA ASP A 108 -1.61 -23.13 -15.10
C ASP A 108 -1.25 -21.64 -14.92
N GLY A 109 0.00 -21.32 -15.23
CA GLY A 109 0.51 -19.95 -15.28
C GLY A 109 1.55 -19.63 -14.21
N ILE A 110 2.13 -18.43 -14.34
CA ILE A 110 3.15 -17.88 -13.44
C ILE A 110 2.48 -16.82 -12.56
N PRO A 111 2.74 -16.78 -11.24
CA PRO A 111 2.22 -15.72 -10.39
C PRO A 111 2.56 -14.34 -10.95
N LYS A 112 1.54 -13.48 -11.12
CA LYS A 112 1.65 -12.17 -11.81
C LYS A 112 2.73 -11.22 -11.26
N ARG A 113 3.16 -11.43 -10.03
CA ARG A 113 4.13 -10.58 -9.31
C ARG A 113 5.48 -11.27 -9.07
N MET A 114 5.64 -12.49 -9.57
CA MET A 114 6.90 -13.21 -9.43
C MET A 114 7.90 -12.70 -10.46
N ASP A 115 9.12 -12.43 -10.02
CA ASP A 115 10.21 -12.16 -10.95
C ASP A 115 10.70 -13.49 -11.57
N VAL A 116 10.55 -13.60 -12.89
CA VAL A 116 10.85 -14.82 -13.65
C VAL A 116 12.36 -15.00 -13.84
N LEU A 117 13.15 -13.93 -13.70
CA LEU A 117 14.62 -13.97 -13.78
C LEU A 117 15.25 -14.63 -12.53
N CYS A 118 14.49 -14.75 -11.44
CA CYS A 118 14.92 -15.44 -10.22
C CYS A 118 14.70 -16.96 -10.26
N ILE A 119 14.15 -17.51 -11.35
CA ILE A 119 14.05 -18.96 -11.53
C ILE A 119 15.43 -19.44 -11.98
N PRO A 120 16.15 -20.31 -11.23
CA PRO A 120 17.37 -20.91 -11.76
C PRO A 120 17.01 -21.56 -13.09
N ASP A 121 17.79 -21.26 -14.14
CA ASP A 121 17.57 -21.76 -15.50
C ASP A 121 17.10 -23.20 -15.43
N LYS A 122 16.02 -23.53 -16.18
CA LYS A 122 15.65 -24.93 -16.40
C LYS A 122 16.85 -25.62 -17.06
N ALA A 123 17.77 -26.11 -16.24
CA ALA A 123 18.93 -26.85 -16.64
C ALA A 123 18.41 -28.19 -17.16
N GLY A 124 18.36 -28.32 -18.48
CA GLY A 124 18.16 -29.57 -19.19
C GLY A 124 16.70 -30.01 -19.28
N ALA A 125 16.07 -29.67 -20.40
CA ALA A 125 15.13 -30.56 -21.09
C ALA A 125 15.55 -30.62 -22.56
#